data_AF-S8AHG1-F1
#
_entry.id   AF-S8AHG1-F1
#
_cell.length_a   1.000
_cell.length_b   1.000
_cell.length_c   1.000
_cell.angle_alpha   90.00
_cell.angle_beta   90.00
_cell.angle_gamma   90.00
#
_symmetry.space_group_name_H-M   'P 1'
#
loop_
_entity.id
_entity.type
_entity.pdbx_description
1 polymer ?
#
loop_
_entity_poly.entity_id
_entity_poly.type
_entity_poly.pdbx_seq_one_letter_code
_entity_poly.pdbx_strand_id
1 'polypeptide(L)'
;MNDATTSLLTEHFSYTPLSLIDDIINSINNLIYQAISSLESGLLATPPERLGFGHANNGSTIPDTDEDGNVVYPEARLEIENGLHQLETLLEANVDKAFDKFEIYVLRNILTVPEDLLFWVRLKHYEGLSFTSSPDAPTPETILALRKRVLETRKLTRSLKEESARNEAVIAQLKSILSTVETVSPDRAENGSKTDAAVKPVDLSFLTSSPAARQLRVGVDTSAHTKYAPLTTNTTFILSQLPALHATLENLRPKLASLPGSSQGLTSRTKRDERREYIESRIRLHLERAGQLAVSDNGNPVVAGRRIDISEAQALESVASMLTQTRKD
;
A
#
# COMPACT_ATOMS: atom_id res chain seq x y z
N MET A 1 13.28 20.19 -42.94
CA MET A 1 12.32 19.09 -42.74
C MET A 1 11.06 19.72 -42.17
N ASN A 2 9.88 19.47 -42.75
CA ASN A 2 8.66 20.10 -42.27
C ASN A 2 8.19 19.41 -40.98
N ASP A 3 7.83 20.18 -39.96
CA ASP A 3 7.46 19.64 -38.65
C ASP A 3 6.28 18.65 -38.72
N ALA A 4 5.36 18.88 -39.65
CA ALA A 4 4.26 17.95 -39.94
C ALA A 4 4.73 16.60 -40.52
N THR A 5 5.75 16.61 -41.40
CA THR A 5 6.31 15.38 -41.98
C THR A 5 7.03 14.56 -40.92
N THR A 6 7.79 15.23 -40.04
CA THR A 6 8.54 14.58 -38.97
C THR A 6 7.60 14.04 -37.90
N SER A 7 6.53 14.75 -37.57
CA SER A 7 5.49 14.25 -36.65
C SER A 7 4.81 13.01 -37.19
N LEU A 8 4.39 13.03 -38.46
CA LEU A 8 3.73 11.91 -39.12
C LEU A 8 4.64 10.67 -39.19
N LEU A 9 5.91 10.85 -39.59
CA LEU A 9 6.88 9.77 -39.66
C LEU A 9 7.25 9.24 -38.27
N THR A 10 7.39 10.12 -37.29
CA THR A 10 7.66 9.73 -35.90
C THR A 10 6.52 8.91 -35.33
N GLU A 11 5.27 9.31 -35.62
CA GLU A 11 4.10 8.54 -35.22
C GLU A 11 4.04 7.18 -35.92
N HIS A 12 4.39 7.12 -37.21
CA HIS A 12 4.41 5.87 -37.96
C HIS A 12 5.48 4.89 -37.46
N PHE A 13 6.70 5.37 -37.25
CA PHE A 13 7.83 4.56 -36.83
C PHE A 13 7.90 4.33 -35.33
N SER A 14 7.18 5.11 -34.52
CA SER A 14 7.27 5.18 -33.05
C SER A 14 8.60 5.71 -32.49
N TYR A 15 9.51 6.14 -33.38
CA TYR A 15 10.78 6.78 -33.05
C TYR A 15 11.07 7.87 -34.11
N THR A 16 11.95 8.82 -33.78
CA THR A 16 12.28 9.88 -34.74
C THR A 16 13.18 9.34 -35.85
N PRO A 17 12.97 9.74 -37.13
CA PRO A 17 13.86 9.37 -38.24
C PRO A 17 15.34 9.66 -37.97
N LEU A 18 15.64 10.71 -37.20
CA LEU A 18 17.00 11.07 -36.83
C LEU A 18 17.64 10.02 -35.90
N SER A 19 16.90 9.53 -34.91
CA SER A 19 17.38 8.48 -33.99
C SER A 19 17.80 7.20 -34.72
N LEU A 20 17.09 6.82 -35.79
CA LEU A 20 17.47 5.66 -36.59
C LEU A 20 18.84 5.86 -37.27
N ILE A 21 19.10 7.07 -37.77
CA ILE A 21 20.35 7.38 -38.44
C ILE A 21 21.49 7.46 -37.42
N ASP A 22 21.25 8.07 -36.26
CA ASP A 22 22.20 8.09 -35.15
C ASP A 22 22.63 6.67 -34.74
N ASP A 23 21.66 5.76 -34.58
CA ASP A 23 21.93 4.36 -34.25
C ASP A 23 22.72 3.64 -35.35
N ILE A 24 22.44 3.92 -36.63
CA ILE A 24 23.21 3.39 -37.77
C ILE A 24 24.65 3.88 -37.71
N ILE A 25 24.88 5.19 -37.55
CA ILE A 25 26.22 5.80 -37.47
C ILE A 25 26.99 5.20 -36.29
N ASN A 26 26.36 5.11 -35.12
CA ASN A 26 26.96 4.49 -33.93
C ASN A 26 27.34 3.02 -34.18
N SER A 27 26.48 2.26 -34.85
CA SER A 27 26.76 0.85 -35.17
C SER A 27 27.96 0.69 -36.11
N ILE A 28 28.10 1.58 -37.09
CA ILE A 28 29.21 1.56 -38.05
C ILE A 28 30.52 1.94 -37.38
N ASN A 29 30.52 2.98 -36.55
CA ASN A 29 31.71 3.35 -35.78
C ASN A 29 32.19 2.19 -34.90
N ASN A 30 31.25 1.49 -34.23
CA ASN A 30 31.59 0.29 -33.45
C ASN A 30 32.18 -0.84 -34.33
N LEU A 31 31.61 -1.08 -35.51
CA LEU A 31 32.12 -2.09 -36.45
C LEU A 31 33.51 -1.73 -36.99
N ILE A 32 33.79 -0.44 -37.17
CA ILE A 32 35.09 0.06 -37.63
C ILE A 32 36.16 -0.25 -36.59
N TYR A 33 35.94 0.14 -35.34
CA TYR A 33 36.88 -0.15 -34.25
C TYR A 33 37.09 -1.66 -34.08
N GLN A 34 36.01 -2.44 -34.20
CA GLN A 34 36.11 -3.90 -34.15
C GLN A 34 36.92 -4.48 -35.32
N ALA A 35 36.71 -3.98 -36.55
CA ALA A 35 37.43 -4.43 -37.73
C ALA A 35 38.93 -4.08 -37.64
N ILE A 36 39.26 -2.86 -37.21
CA ILE A 36 40.63 -2.39 -37.00
C ILE A 36 41.34 -3.23 -35.93
N SER A 37 40.69 -3.47 -34.79
CA SER A 37 41.24 -4.34 -33.73
C SER A 37 41.43 -5.80 -34.19
N SER A 38 40.49 -6.32 -35.00
CA SER A 38 40.64 -7.66 -35.60
C SER A 38 41.78 -7.73 -36.62
N LEU A 39 42.00 -6.65 -37.36
CA LEU A 39 43.09 -6.51 -38.31
C LEU A 39 44.44 -6.43 -37.58
N GLU A 40 44.52 -5.64 -36.50
CA GLU A 40 45.70 -5.56 -35.63
C GLU A 40 46.06 -6.95 -35.10
N SER A 41 45.09 -7.66 -34.53
CA SER A 41 45.26 -9.01 -34.00
C SER A 41 45.72 -9.98 -35.10
N GLY A 42 45.16 -9.87 -36.31
CA GLY A 42 45.52 -10.70 -37.45
C GLY A 42 46.93 -10.42 -37.97
N LEU A 43 47.35 -9.15 -38.03
CA LEU A 43 48.69 -8.75 -38.45
C LEU A 43 49.74 -9.15 -37.41
N LEU A 44 49.45 -9.00 -36.11
CA LEU A 44 50.34 -9.41 -35.02
C LEU A 44 50.48 -10.95 -34.92
N ALA A 45 49.44 -11.70 -35.29
CA ALA A 45 49.50 -13.16 -35.34
C ALA A 45 50.24 -13.70 -36.58
N THR A 46 50.44 -12.88 -37.60
CA THR A 46 51.14 -13.28 -38.83
C THR A 46 52.65 -13.13 -38.63
N PRO A 47 53.48 -14.13 -38.99
CA PRO A 47 54.92 -14.01 -38.83
C PRO A 47 55.47 -12.84 -39.66
N PRO A 48 56.37 -12.01 -39.09
CA PRO A 48 56.87 -10.77 -39.71
C PRO A 48 57.58 -11.00 -41.05
N GLU A 49 58.18 -12.17 -41.25
CA GLU A 49 58.82 -12.56 -42.52
C GLU A 49 57.85 -12.61 -43.71
N ARG A 50 56.58 -12.98 -43.46
CA ARG A 50 55.54 -13.00 -44.51
C ARG A 50 54.98 -11.62 -44.81
N LEU A 51 55.09 -10.70 -43.87
CA LEU A 51 54.67 -9.31 -44.02
C LEU A 51 55.72 -8.46 -44.75
N GLY A 52 56.88 -9.04 -45.09
CA GLY A 52 57.97 -8.36 -45.78
C GLY A 52 58.99 -7.71 -44.85
N PHE A 53 58.84 -7.87 -43.53
CA PHE A 53 59.87 -7.52 -42.55
C PHE A 53 60.95 -8.61 -42.57
N GLY A 54 61.79 -8.58 -43.60
CA GLY A 54 63.01 -9.36 -43.68
C GLY A 54 64.19 -8.54 -43.17
N HIS A 55 65.15 -9.18 -42.51
CA HIS A 55 66.44 -8.56 -42.24
C HIS A 55 67.01 -8.02 -43.55
N ALA A 56 67.29 -6.71 -43.61
CA ALA A 56 68.15 -6.20 -44.65
C ALA A 56 69.44 -7.03 -44.61
N ASN A 57 69.87 -7.61 -45.73
CA ASN A 57 71.11 -8.38 -45.87
C ASN A 57 72.39 -7.56 -45.62
N ASN A 58 72.31 -6.46 -44.86
CA ASN A 58 73.40 -5.61 -44.45
C ASN A 58 73.86 -6.10 -43.08
N GLY A 59 74.84 -7.01 -43.07
CA GLY A 59 75.30 -7.77 -41.91
C GLY A 59 75.98 -6.98 -40.80
N SER A 60 75.25 -6.07 -40.12
CA SER A 60 75.78 -5.33 -38.96
C SER A 60 74.83 -5.25 -37.75
N THR A 61 73.60 -5.77 -37.82
CA THR A 61 72.66 -5.69 -36.68
C THR A 61 72.36 -7.09 -36.16
N ILE A 62 72.75 -7.35 -34.91
CA ILE A 62 72.41 -8.58 -34.19
C ILE A 62 70.88 -8.56 -34.01
N PRO A 63 70.14 -9.61 -34.41
CA PRO A 63 68.69 -9.66 -34.20
C PRO A 63 68.37 -9.67 -32.70
N ASP A 64 67.56 -8.72 -32.26
CA ASP A 64 67.01 -8.73 -30.90
C ASP A 64 66.17 -10.00 -30.73
N THR A 65 66.59 -10.86 -29.82
CA THR A 65 66.01 -12.19 -29.62
C THR A 65 65.38 -12.24 -28.23
N ASP A 66 64.18 -12.80 -28.10
CA ASP A 66 63.52 -13.01 -26.80
C ASP A 66 64.21 -14.14 -25.98
N GLU A 67 63.80 -14.32 -24.72
CA GLU A 67 64.31 -15.40 -23.84
C GLU A 67 64.10 -16.81 -24.41
N ASP A 68 63.27 -16.95 -25.46
CA ASP A 68 62.93 -18.22 -26.13
C ASP A 68 63.66 -18.42 -27.49
N GLY A 69 64.53 -17.49 -27.89
CA GLY A 69 65.34 -17.65 -29.11
C GLY A 69 64.66 -17.23 -30.41
N ASN A 70 63.50 -16.57 -30.35
CA ASN A 70 62.79 -16.07 -31.53
C ASN A 70 63.23 -14.63 -31.85
N VAL A 71 63.44 -14.36 -33.13
CA VAL A 71 63.75 -13.01 -33.61
C VAL A 71 62.54 -12.11 -33.39
N VAL A 72 62.68 -11.13 -32.52
CA VAL A 72 61.66 -10.10 -32.28
C VAL A 72 61.93 -8.95 -33.23
N TYR A 73 60.91 -8.53 -33.95
CA TYR A 73 60.95 -7.34 -34.79
C TYR A 73 60.15 -6.23 -34.10
N PRO A 74 60.74 -5.51 -33.13
CA PRO A 74 60.03 -4.42 -32.44
C PRO A 74 59.65 -3.30 -33.41
N GLU A 75 60.48 -3.06 -34.43
CA GLU A 75 60.21 -2.08 -35.50
C GLU A 75 58.97 -2.45 -36.32
N ALA A 76 58.75 -3.74 -36.61
CA ALA A 76 57.58 -4.21 -37.36
C ALA A 76 56.27 -3.98 -36.56
N ARG A 77 56.31 -4.19 -35.24
CA ARG A 77 55.15 -3.91 -34.37
C ARG A 77 54.80 -2.43 -34.37
N LEU A 78 55.80 -1.57 -34.22
CA LEU A 78 55.64 -0.12 -34.21
C LEU A 78 55.15 0.40 -35.58
N GLU A 79 55.66 -0.14 -36.68
CA GLU A 79 55.21 0.22 -38.04
C GLU A 79 53.77 -0.23 -38.30
N ILE A 80 53.38 -1.44 -37.85
CA ILE A 80 52.00 -1.92 -37.93
C ILE A 80 51.05 -1.02 -37.11
N GLU A 81 51.42 -0.67 -35.88
CA GLU A 81 50.62 0.22 -35.02
C GLU A 81 50.45 1.61 -35.66
N ASN A 82 51.53 2.20 -36.16
CA ASN A 82 51.49 3.49 -36.85
C ASN A 82 50.65 3.44 -38.14
N GLY A 83 50.82 2.40 -38.95
CA GLY A 83 50.07 2.21 -40.20
C GLY A 83 48.58 1.98 -39.93
N LEU A 84 48.26 1.20 -38.90
CA LEU A 84 46.89 0.96 -38.47
C LEU A 84 46.24 2.24 -37.94
N HIS A 85 46.96 3.04 -37.15
CA HIS A 85 46.46 4.31 -36.64
C HIS A 85 46.19 5.33 -37.78
N GLN A 86 47.05 5.36 -38.80
CA GLN A 86 46.80 6.17 -40.01
C GLN A 86 45.57 5.68 -40.78
N LEU A 87 45.39 4.35 -40.88
CA LEU A 87 44.22 3.74 -41.52
C LEU A 87 42.94 4.06 -40.75
N GLU A 88 42.98 3.97 -39.41
CA GLU A 88 41.87 4.34 -38.52
C GLU A 88 41.45 5.79 -38.77
N THR A 89 42.40 6.73 -38.68
CA THR A 89 42.14 8.15 -38.90
C THR A 89 41.56 8.43 -40.29
N LEU A 90 42.09 7.76 -41.32
CA LEU A 90 41.59 7.90 -42.69
C LEU A 90 40.16 7.37 -42.80
N LEU A 91 39.90 6.19 -42.23
CA LEU A 91 38.63 5.51 -42.32
C LEU A 91 37.55 6.28 -41.55
N GLU A 92 37.86 6.78 -40.35
CA GLU A 92 37.00 7.70 -39.60
C GLU A 92 36.61 8.92 -40.44
N ALA A 93 37.59 9.64 -41.00
CA ALA A 93 37.33 10.84 -41.79
C ALA A 93 36.52 10.56 -43.08
N ASN A 94 36.73 9.41 -43.71
CA ASN A 94 36.00 9.03 -44.92
C ASN A 94 34.57 8.55 -44.60
N VAL A 95 34.41 7.77 -43.53
CA VAL A 95 33.12 7.29 -43.05
C VAL A 95 32.27 8.46 -42.59
N ASP A 96 32.79 9.36 -41.76
CA ASP A 96 32.10 10.58 -41.32
C ASP A 96 31.54 11.37 -42.52
N LYS A 97 32.39 11.67 -43.51
CA LYS A 97 31.98 12.38 -44.73
C LYS A 97 30.97 11.61 -45.60
N ALA A 98 31.06 10.29 -45.65
CA ALA A 98 30.14 9.46 -46.42
C ALA A 98 28.78 9.34 -45.72
N PHE A 99 28.80 9.22 -44.38
CA PHE A 99 27.61 9.08 -43.56
C PHE A 99 26.87 10.39 -43.35
N ASP A 100 27.56 11.55 -43.35
CA ASP A 100 26.93 12.87 -43.48
C ASP A 100 26.07 12.96 -44.75
N LYS A 101 26.62 12.50 -45.89
CA LYS A 101 25.90 12.50 -47.17
C LYS A 101 24.75 11.51 -47.17
N PHE A 102 24.96 10.35 -46.55
CA PHE A 102 23.93 9.35 -46.38
C PHE A 102 22.77 9.89 -45.53
N GLU A 103 23.06 10.51 -44.38
CA GLU A 103 22.06 11.15 -43.51
C GLU A 103 21.22 12.15 -44.32
N ILE A 104 21.89 13.07 -45.01
CA ILE A 104 21.21 14.08 -45.83
C ILE A 104 20.36 13.41 -46.92
N TYR A 105 20.87 12.36 -47.58
CA TYR A 105 20.14 11.67 -48.62
C TYR A 105 18.89 10.95 -48.08
N VAL A 106 19.03 10.24 -46.97
CA VAL A 106 17.95 9.49 -46.32
C VAL A 106 16.86 10.44 -45.83
N LEU A 107 17.23 11.50 -45.11
CA LEU A 107 16.29 12.50 -44.58
C LEU A 107 15.66 13.37 -45.66
N ARG A 108 16.21 13.40 -46.88
CA ARG A 108 15.65 14.16 -48.00
C ARG A 108 14.81 13.32 -48.94
N ASN A 109 15.15 12.06 -49.15
CA ASN A 109 14.54 11.24 -50.22
C ASN A 109 13.77 10.01 -49.71
N ILE A 110 14.23 9.34 -48.65
CA ILE A 110 13.64 8.07 -48.19
C ILE A 110 12.64 8.35 -47.07
N LEU A 111 13.10 9.05 -46.03
CA LEU A 111 12.31 9.39 -44.85
C LEU A 111 11.64 10.76 -45.05
N THR A 112 11.00 10.95 -46.20
CA THR A 112 10.23 12.15 -46.53
C THR A 112 8.88 11.81 -47.12
N VAL A 113 7.92 12.66 -46.81
CA VAL A 113 6.58 12.61 -47.41
C VAL A 113 6.39 13.92 -48.18
N PRO A 114 6.05 13.87 -49.48
CA PRO A 114 5.76 15.08 -50.26
C PRO A 114 4.65 15.91 -49.61
N GLU A 115 4.81 17.23 -49.61
CA GLU A 115 3.86 18.16 -48.96
C GLU A 115 2.44 18.01 -49.49
N ASP A 116 2.31 17.79 -50.80
CA ASP A 116 1.03 17.60 -51.48
C ASP A 116 0.27 16.35 -51.00
N LEU A 117 1.01 15.34 -50.52
CA LEU A 117 0.44 14.06 -50.07
C LEU A 117 0.20 14.02 -48.57
N LEU A 118 0.76 14.95 -47.77
CA LEU A 118 0.65 14.91 -46.31
C LEU A 118 -0.81 14.85 -45.82
N PHE A 119 -1.70 15.60 -46.46
CA PHE A 119 -3.12 15.64 -46.09
C PHE A 119 -3.91 14.40 -46.53
N TRP A 120 -3.34 13.58 -47.40
CA TRP A 120 -3.94 12.34 -47.90
C TRP A 120 -3.41 11.10 -47.20
N VAL A 121 -2.26 11.20 -46.53
CA VAL A 121 -1.68 10.10 -45.77
C VAL A 121 -2.42 9.94 -44.45
N ARG A 122 -3.08 8.79 -44.27
CA ARG A 122 -3.73 8.38 -43.03
C ARG A 122 -3.03 7.14 -42.49
N LEU A 123 -2.58 7.19 -41.24
CA LEU A 123 -1.96 6.04 -40.58
C LEU A 123 -3.04 5.04 -40.16
N LYS A 124 -2.66 3.77 -40.06
CA LYS A 124 -3.59 2.67 -39.76
C LYS A 124 -4.36 2.86 -38.46
N HIS A 125 -3.73 3.39 -37.42
CA HIS A 125 -4.40 3.63 -36.14
C HIS A 125 -5.39 4.79 -36.17
N TYR A 126 -5.38 5.62 -37.23
CA TYR A 126 -6.45 6.59 -37.46
C TYR A 126 -7.65 5.98 -38.18
N GLU A 127 -7.57 4.74 -38.70
CA GLU A 127 -8.69 4.07 -39.37
C GLU A 127 -9.84 3.83 -38.37
N GLY A 128 -11.05 4.29 -38.70
CA GLY A 128 -12.22 4.16 -37.84
C GLY A 128 -12.39 5.25 -36.75
N LEU A 129 -11.43 6.16 -36.58
CA LEU A 129 -11.64 7.35 -35.75
C LEU A 129 -12.45 8.42 -36.49
N SER A 130 -13.59 8.79 -35.92
CA SER A 130 -14.35 9.98 -36.31
C SER A 130 -13.98 11.13 -35.38
N PHE A 131 -13.29 12.16 -35.91
CA PHE A 131 -12.97 13.38 -35.15
C PHE A 131 -14.15 14.33 -35.00
N THR A 132 -15.30 14.00 -35.60
CA THR A 132 -16.56 14.64 -35.28
C THR A 132 -16.97 14.23 -33.87
N SER A 133 -17.05 15.19 -32.95
CA SER A 133 -17.59 15.01 -31.59
C SER A 133 -18.85 14.15 -31.66
N SER A 134 -18.76 12.86 -31.34
CA SER A 134 -19.95 12.05 -31.16
C SER A 134 -20.77 12.67 -30.03
N PRO A 135 -22.11 12.74 -30.13
CA PRO A 135 -22.95 13.26 -29.04
C PRO A 135 -22.81 12.46 -27.74
N ASP A 136 -22.24 11.24 -27.83
CA ASP A 136 -21.96 10.32 -26.71
C ASP A 136 -20.49 10.36 -26.26
N ALA A 137 -19.73 11.40 -26.63
CA ALA A 137 -18.35 11.55 -26.18
C ALA A 137 -18.33 11.72 -24.65
N PRO A 138 -17.54 10.93 -23.91
CA PRO A 138 -17.52 10.99 -22.46
C PRO A 138 -16.99 12.36 -22.03
N THR A 139 -17.88 13.21 -21.52
CA THR A 139 -17.51 14.50 -20.94
C THR A 139 -16.62 14.27 -19.71
N PRO A 140 -15.72 15.20 -19.38
CA PRO A 140 -14.88 15.08 -18.18
C PRO A 140 -15.70 14.85 -16.91
N GLU A 141 -16.91 15.39 -16.86
CA GLU A 141 -17.86 15.17 -15.76
C GLU A 141 -18.33 13.72 -15.67
N THR A 142 -18.66 13.06 -16.78
CA THR A 142 -19.04 11.63 -16.79
C THR A 142 -17.88 10.74 -16.33
N ILE A 143 -16.65 11.06 -16.75
CA ILE A 143 -15.45 10.33 -16.32
C ILE A 143 -15.24 10.50 -14.81
N LEU A 144 -15.39 11.71 -14.28
CA LEU A 144 -15.28 11.96 -12.84
C LEU A 144 -16.39 11.27 -12.05
N ALA A 145 -17.62 11.23 -12.57
CA ALA A 145 -18.73 10.49 -11.98
C ALA A 145 -18.44 8.98 -11.94
N LEU A 146 -17.91 8.41 -13.03
CA LEU A 146 -17.49 7.01 -13.09
C LEU A 146 -16.34 6.72 -12.12
N ARG A 147 -15.34 7.60 -12.04
CA ARG A 147 -14.24 7.47 -11.06
C ARG A 147 -14.76 7.48 -9.63
N LYS A 148 -15.65 8.40 -9.28
CA LYS A 148 -16.32 8.44 -7.97
C LYS A 148 -17.10 7.15 -7.71
N ARG A 149 -17.88 6.69 -8.69
CA ARG A 149 -18.63 5.44 -8.58
C ARG A 149 -17.71 4.24 -8.32
N VAL A 150 -16.57 4.15 -9.00
CA VAL A 150 -15.58 3.09 -8.80
C VAL A 150 -14.94 3.17 -7.40
N LEU A 151 -14.70 4.37 -6.87
CA LEU A 151 -14.17 4.53 -5.52
C LEU A 151 -15.19 4.09 -4.47
N GLU A 152 -16.46 4.48 -4.61
CA GLU A 152 -17.52 4.07 -3.69
C GLU A 152 -17.79 2.56 -3.76
N THR A 153 -17.79 1.95 -4.94
CA THR A 153 -17.94 0.49 -5.06
C THR A 153 -16.76 -0.26 -4.45
N ARG A 154 -15.54 0.26 -4.57
CA ARG A 154 -14.36 -0.31 -3.89
C ARG A 154 -14.47 -0.17 -2.36
N LYS A 155 -14.95 0.96 -1.86
CA LYS A 155 -15.17 1.18 -0.42
C LYS A 155 -16.21 0.21 0.13
N LEU A 156 -17.34 0.06 -0.55
CA LEU A 156 -18.39 -0.91 -0.19
C LEU A 156 -17.86 -2.34 -0.22
N THR A 157 -17.09 -2.69 -1.25
CA THR A 157 -16.49 -4.04 -1.36
C THR A 157 -15.57 -4.34 -0.19
N ARG A 158 -14.81 -3.35 0.31
CA ARG A 158 -13.97 -3.51 1.49
C ARG A 158 -14.81 -3.73 2.75
N SER A 159 -15.82 -2.91 2.99
CA SER A 159 -16.68 -3.06 4.17
C SER A 159 -17.45 -4.38 4.16
N LEU A 160 -17.90 -4.84 2.99
CA LEU A 160 -18.59 -6.12 2.85
C LEU A 160 -17.67 -7.31 3.14
N LYS A 161 -16.39 -7.23 2.75
CA LYS A 161 -15.40 -8.26 3.11
C LYS A 161 -15.11 -8.30 4.61
N GLU A 162 -15.05 -7.15 5.26
CA GLU A 162 -14.87 -7.07 6.71
C GLU A 162 -16.08 -7.65 7.45
N GLU A 163 -17.30 -7.32 7.00
CA GLU A 163 -18.55 -7.86 7.55
C GLU A 163 -18.69 -9.36 7.30
N SER A 164 -18.37 -9.85 6.10
CA SER A 164 -18.38 -11.29 5.81
C SER A 164 -17.39 -12.05 6.70
N ALA A 165 -16.19 -11.51 6.94
CA ALA A 165 -15.20 -12.12 7.83
C ALA A 165 -15.68 -12.14 9.30
N ARG A 166 -16.34 -11.07 9.77
CA ARG A 166 -16.95 -11.03 11.10
C ARG A 166 -18.07 -12.06 11.23
N ASN A 167 -18.95 -12.14 10.24
CA ASN A 167 -20.04 -13.11 10.22
C ASN A 167 -19.50 -14.54 10.21
N GLU A 168 -18.44 -14.83 9.45
CA GLU A 168 -17.78 -16.14 9.43
C GLU A 168 -17.18 -16.49 10.80
N ALA A 169 -16.52 -15.53 11.47
CA ALA A 169 -15.98 -15.73 12.82
C ALA A 169 -17.08 -16.00 13.85
N VAL A 170 -18.20 -15.25 13.81
CA VAL A 170 -19.35 -15.49 14.69
C VAL A 170 -19.99 -16.84 14.40
N ILE A 171 -20.16 -17.22 13.13
CA ILE A 171 -20.67 -18.54 12.75
C ILE A 171 -19.74 -19.64 13.27
N ALA A 172 -18.42 -19.46 13.18
CA ALA A 172 -17.45 -20.41 13.72
C ALA A 172 -17.55 -20.53 15.26
N GLN A 173 -17.74 -19.42 15.98
CA GLN A 173 -17.99 -19.41 17.42
C GLN A 173 -19.31 -20.09 17.79
N LEU A 174 -20.38 -19.84 17.04
CA LEU A 174 -21.67 -20.49 17.27
C LEU A 174 -21.60 -21.99 16.98
N LYS A 175 -20.92 -22.39 15.90
CA LYS A 175 -20.66 -23.81 15.59
C LYS A 175 -19.80 -24.48 16.66
N SER A 176 -18.80 -23.80 17.21
CA SER A 176 -17.99 -24.37 18.29
C SER A 176 -18.84 -24.56 19.55
N ILE A 177 -19.66 -23.57 19.94
CA ILE A 177 -20.60 -23.70 21.05
C ILE A 177 -21.57 -24.87 20.82
N LEU A 178 -22.18 -24.97 19.64
CA LEU A 178 -23.09 -26.07 19.30
C LEU A 178 -22.38 -27.43 19.40
N SER A 179 -21.16 -27.55 18.87
CA SER A 179 -20.37 -28.78 18.96
C SER A 179 -20.03 -29.17 20.41
N THR A 180 -19.71 -28.20 21.27
CA THR A 180 -19.46 -28.48 22.69
C THR A 180 -20.72 -28.94 23.41
N VAL A 181 -21.89 -28.39 23.08
CA VAL A 181 -23.18 -28.81 23.64
C VAL A 181 -23.56 -30.21 23.15
N GLU A 182 -23.32 -30.54 21.89
CA GLU A 182 -23.52 -31.91 21.37
C GLU A 182 -22.58 -32.92 22.05
N THR A 183 -21.31 -32.57 22.33
CA THR A 183 -20.39 -33.46 23.08
C THR A 183 -20.73 -33.63 24.55
N VAL A 184 -21.56 -32.75 25.13
CA VAL A 184 -22.02 -32.82 26.54
C VAL A 184 -23.39 -33.53 26.64
N SER A 185 -23.97 -33.98 25.51
CA SER A 185 -25.15 -34.83 25.53
C SER A 185 -24.81 -36.20 26.17
N PRO A 186 -25.56 -36.66 27.18
CA PRO A 186 -25.12 -37.72 28.09
C PRO A 186 -25.49 -39.12 27.59
N ASP A 187 -25.10 -39.50 26.36
CA ASP A 187 -25.45 -40.84 25.84
C ASP A 187 -24.34 -41.56 25.06
N ARG A 188 -23.09 -41.07 25.08
CA ARG A 188 -21.95 -41.84 24.55
C ARG A 188 -20.73 -41.76 25.46
N ALA A 189 -20.80 -42.50 26.56
CA ALA A 189 -19.62 -42.99 27.24
C ALA A 189 -19.45 -44.46 26.87
N GLU A 190 -18.66 -44.74 25.82
CA GLU A 190 -17.79 -45.91 25.79
C GLU A 190 -16.77 -45.81 24.64
N ASN A 191 -15.52 -46.11 25.02
CA ASN A 191 -14.29 -46.22 24.24
C ASN A 191 -13.55 -44.95 23.81
N GLY A 192 -12.38 -44.79 24.43
CA GLY A 192 -11.49 -43.66 24.26
C GLY A 192 -10.45 -43.80 23.17
N SER A 193 -9.76 -42.70 22.93
CA SER A 193 -8.36 -42.64 22.57
C SER A 193 -7.86 -41.22 22.79
N LYS A 194 -6.66 -41.12 23.34
CA LYS A 194 -5.94 -39.88 23.62
C LYS A 194 -5.62 -39.14 22.32
N THR A 195 -5.86 -37.82 22.29
CA THR A 195 -4.98 -36.88 21.60
C THR A 195 -5.15 -35.50 22.25
N ASP A 196 -4.05 -35.02 22.82
CA ASP A 196 -3.88 -33.67 23.34
C ASP A 196 -4.08 -32.65 22.21
N ALA A 197 -5.21 -31.96 22.23
CA ALA A 197 -5.32 -30.62 21.70
C ALA A 197 -6.12 -29.82 22.72
N ALA A 198 -5.47 -28.83 23.33
CA ALA A 198 -6.05 -27.92 24.30
C ALA A 198 -7.19 -27.12 23.65
N VAL A 199 -8.37 -27.73 23.57
CA VAL A 199 -9.64 -27.03 23.43
C VAL A 199 -9.79 -26.26 24.73
N LYS A 200 -9.49 -24.96 24.71
CA LYS A 200 -9.90 -24.07 25.80
C LYS A 200 -11.41 -24.27 25.96
N PRO A 201 -11.90 -24.86 27.07
CA PRO A 201 -13.34 -24.91 27.29
C PRO A 201 -13.81 -23.47 27.29
N VAL A 202 -14.89 -23.21 26.53
CA VAL A 202 -15.48 -21.88 26.40
C VAL A 202 -15.61 -21.26 27.79
N ASP A 203 -15.03 -20.08 27.95
CA ASP A 203 -15.01 -19.35 29.21
C ASP A 203 -16.40 -18.77 29.49
N LEU A 204 -17.33 -19.66 29.86
CA LEU A 204 -18.68 -19.32 30.34
C LEU A 204 -18.63 -18.81 31.79
N SER A 205 -17.45 -18.41 32.29
CA SER A 205 -17.29 -17.81 33.61
C SER A 205 -18.14 -16.58 33.80
N PHE A 206 -18.59 -15.89 32.75
CA PHE A 206 -19.58 -14.82 32.86
C PHE A 206 -20.89 -15.27 33.55
N LEU A 207 -21.37 -16.47 33.24
CA LEU A 207 -22.62 -17.00 33.83
C LEU A 207 -22.46 -17.36 35.32
N THR A 208 -21.24 -17.68 35.75
CA THR A 208 -20.93 -18.08 37.13
C THR A 208 -20.25 -16.98 37.96
N SER A 209 -19.70 -15.94 37.33
CA SER A 209 -18.93 -14.88 37.99
C SER A 209 -19.78 -13.73 38.52
N SER A 210 -21.04 -13.60 38.09
CA SER A 210 -21.96 -12.62 38.66
C SER A 210 -22.06 -12.79 40.18
N PRO A 211 -22.02 -11.69 40.98
CA PRO A 211 -22.12 -11.77 42.43
C PRO A 211 -23.41 -12.45 42.89
N ALA A 212 -24.50 -12.31 42.13
CA ALA A 212 -25.75 -13.02 42.38
C ALA A 212 -25.63 -14.53 42.10
N ALA A 213 -24.90 -14.92 41.05
CA ALA A 213 -24.64 -16.33 40.73
C ALA A 213 -23.75 -17.01 41.79
N ARG A 214 -22.77 -16.29 42.34
CA ARG A 214 -21.94 -16.77 43.47
C ARG A 214 -22.74 -16.93 44.77
N GLN A 215 -23.63 -15.99 45.08
CA GLN A 215 -24.54 -16.10 46.24
C GLN A 215 -25.49 -17.30 46.11
N LEU A 216 -25.97 -17.58 44.89
CA LEU A 216 -26.86 -18.70 44.60
C LEU A 216 -26.11 -20.02 44.32
N ARG A 217 -24.77 -20.04 44.51
CA ARG A 217 -23.89 -21.20 44.26
C ARG A 217 -24.11 -21.84 42.88
N VAL A 218 -24.40 -21.03 41.86
CA VAL A 218 -24.59 -21.50 40.49
C VAL A 218 -23.23 -21.92 39.94
N GLY A 219 -23.03 -23.23 39.75
CA GLY A 219 -21.78 -23.81 39.23
C GLY A 219 -20.73 -24.21 40.29
N VAL A 220 -21.10 -24.36 41.56
CA VAL A 220 -20.20 -24.94 42.59
C VAL A 220 -20.42 -26.46 42.64
N ASP A 221 -19.55 -27.22 41.99
CA ASP A 221 -19.52 -28.68 42.10
C ASP A 221 -18.85 -29.10 43.43
N THR A 222 -19.63 -29.43 44.45
CA THR A 222 -19.11 -30.10 45.66
C THR A 222 -19.09 -31.60 45.45
N SER A 223 -17.89 -32.16 45.25
CA SER A 223 -17.51 -33.58 45.22
C SER A 223 -18.22 -34.51 44.21
N ALA A 224 -17.41 -35.36 43.57
CA ALA A 224 -17.70 -36.19 42.40
C ALA A 224 -18.79 -37.28 42.53
N HIS A 225 -19.67 -37.25 43.53
CA HIS A 225 -20.70 -38.30 43.73
C HIS A 225 -22.14 -37.80 43.93
N THR A 226 -22.42 -36.52 43.74
CA THR A 226 -23.80 -36.02 43.85
C THR A 226 -24.10 -34.94 42.81
N LYS A 227 -24.99 -35.26 41.86
CA LYS A 227 -25.52 -34.32 40.87
C LYS A 227 -26.49 -33.34 41.54
N TYR A 228 -25.99 -32.37 42.29
CA TYR A 228 -26.81 -31.27 42.78
C TYR A 228 -26.96 -30.24 41.65
N ALA A 229 -28.18 -29.98 41.20
CA ALA A 229 -28.51 -28.91 40.27
C ALA A 229 -29.04 -27.69 41.08
N PRO A 230 -28.15 -26.82 41.62
CA PRO A 230 -28.55 -25.76 42.54
C PRO A 230 -29.53 -24.76 41.93
N LEU A 231 -29.47 -24.55 40.61
CA LEU A 231 -30.37 -23.62 39.91
C LEU A 231 -31.81 -24.13 39.88
N THR A 232 -32.04 -25.42 39.60
CA THR A 232 -33.39 -25.99 39.56
C THR A 232 -33.99 -26.08 40.96
N THR A 233 -33.19 -26.42 41.97
CA THR A 233 -33.66 -26.43 43.36
C THR A 233 -33.99 -25.04 43.88
N ASN A 234 -33.16 -24.03 43.56
CA ASN A 234 -33.42 -22.66 44.00
C ASN A 234 -34.62 -22.05 43.29
N THR A 235 -34.79 -22.30 41.98
CA THR A 235 -35.96 -21.80 41.22
C THR A 235 -37.26 -22.48 41.64
N THR A 236 -37.26 -23.80 41.88
CA THR A 236 -38.43 -24.51 42.40
C THR A 236 -38.76 -24.10 43.83
N PHE A 237 -37.75 -23.88 44.68
CA PHE A 237 -37.93 -23.31 46.01
C PHE A 237 -38.59 -21.93 45.89
N ILE A 238 -38.00 -20.97 45.18
CA ILE A 238 -38.56 -19.62 45.01
C ILE A 238 -40.00 -19.65 44.47
N LEU A 239 -40.28 -20.50 43.48
CA LEU A 239 -41.64 -20.69 42.96
C LEU A 239 -42.61 -21.19 44.03
N SER A 240 -42.15 -22.04 44.94
CA SER A 240 -42.96 -22.54 46.06
C SER A 240 -43.20 -21.48 47.16
N GLN A 241 -42.32 -20.48 47.34
CA GLN A 241 -42.55 -19.40 48.31
C GLN A 241 -43.35 -18.21 47.77
N LEU A 242 -43.44 -18.04 46.45
CA LEU A 242 -44.15 -16.91 45.83
C LEU A 242 -45.62 -16.80 46.29
N PRO A 243 -46.40 -17.90 46.39
CA PRO A 243 -47.77 -17.83 46.92
C PRO A 243 -47.85 -17.32 48.36
N ALA A 244 -46.90 -17.70 49.23
CA ALA A 244 -46.85 -17.24 50.62
C ALA A 244 -46.49 -15.75 50.71
N LEU A 245 -45.59 -15.27 49.84
CA LEU A 245 -45.29 -13.84 49.73
C LEU A 245 -46.46 -13.03 49.17
N HIS A 246 -47.20 -13.59 48.21
CA HIS A 246 -48.41 -12.96 47.70
C HIS A 246 -49.47 -12.80 48.80
N ALA A 247 -49.71 -13.87 49.57
CA ALA A 247 -50.65 -13.84 50.69
C ALA A 247 -50.21 -12.84 51.78
N THR A 248 -48.91 -12.71 52.08
CA THR A 248 -48.42 -11.71 53.04
C THR A 248 -48.51 -10.29 52.49
N LEU A 249 -48.25 -10.06 51.19
CA LEU A 249 -48.42 -8.77 50.54
C LEU A 249 -49.90 -8.34 50.49
N GLU A 250 -50.82 -9.26 50.21
CA GLU A 250 -52.27 -8.97 50.28
C GLU A 250 -52.70 -8.56 51.69
N ASN A 251 -52.10 -9.16 52.72
CA ASN A 251 -52.36 -8.81 54.12
C ASN A 251 -51.66 -7.50 54.57
N LEU A 252 -50.52 -7.15 53.99
CA LEU A 252 -49.74 -5.96 54.34
C LEU A 252 -50.13 -4.71 53.54
N ARG A 253 -50.63 -4.87 52.31
CA ARG A 253 -51.12 -3.78 51.45
C ARG A 253 -52.20 -2.90 52.11
N PRO A 254 -53.25 -3.44 52.77
CA PRO A 254 -54.21 -2.62 53.49
C PRO A 254 -53.60 -1.95 54.73
N LYS A 255 -52.61 -2.59 55.38
CA LYS A 255 -51.91 -2.02 56.54
C LYS A 255 -50.98 -0.86 56.15
N LEU A 256 -50.32 -0.92 55.00
CA LEU A 256 -49.52 0.17 54.44
C LEU A 256 -50.36 1.35 53.95
N ALA A 257 -51.54 1.08 53.37
CA ALA A 257 -52.48 2.12 52.97
C ALA A 257 -53.01 2.95 54.18
N SER A 258 -52.90 2.40 55.40
CA SER A 258 -53.27 3.10 56.64
C SER A 258 -52.17 4.02 57.22
N LEU A 259 -50.96 4.04 56.65
CA LEU A 259 -49.88 4.93 57.09
C LEU A 259 -49.83 6.22 56.22
N PRO A 260 -50.07 7.41 56.80
CA PRO A 260 -49.90 8.67 56.08
C PRO A 260 -48.41 9.07 56.07
N GLY A 261 -47.76 9.12 54.90
CA GLY A 261 -46.48 9.85 54.77
C GLY A 261 -45.42 9.47 53.72
N SER A 262 -45.71 8.77 52.61
CA SER A 262 -44.66 8.37 51.65
C SER A 262 -44.73 8.97 50.23
N SER A 263 -45.81 9.66 49.84
CA SER A 263 -46.02 10.05 48.43
C SER A 263 -45.38 11.39 48.02
N GLN A 264 -44.93 12.22 48.97
CA GLN A 264 -44.54 13.61 48.67
C GLN A 264 -43.10 13.77 48.15
N GLY A 265 -42.28 12.71 48.18
CA GLY A 265 -40.88 12.74 47.72
C GLY A 265 -40.67 12.47 46.22
N LEU A 266 -41.64 11.87 45.53
CA LEU A 266 -41.44 11.37 44.16
C LEU A 266 -41.52 12.49 43.09
N THR A 267 -42.37 13.50 43.31
CA THR A 267 -42.60 14.60 42.34
C THR A 267 -41.54 15.69 42.37
N SER A 268 -40.75 15.78 43.44
CA SER A 268 -39.64 16.72 43.56
C SER A 268 -38.38 16.23 42.84
N ARG A 269 -38.19 14.90 42.77
CA ARG A 269 -37.07 14.28 42.03
C ARG A 269 -37.20 14.50 40.53
N THR A 270 -38.38 14.27 39.95
CA THR A 270 -38.62 14.44 38.51
C THR A 270 -38.30 15.86 38.02
N LYS A 271 -38.73 16.89 38.76
CA LYS A 271 -38.41 18.30 38.40
C LYS A 271 -36.93 18.66 38.54
N ARG A 272 -36.19 18.00 39.45
CA ARG A 272 -34.74 18.18 39.58
C ARG A 272 -33.98 17.50 38.46
N ASP A 273 -34.43 16.32 38.05
CA ASP A 273 -33.82 15.54 36.97
C ASP A 273 -34.04 16.23 35.60
N GLU A 274 -35.24 16.73 35.32
CA GLU A 274 -35.53 17.54 34.12
C GLU A 274 -34.65 18.81 34.04
N ARG A 275 -34.45 19.49 35.16
CA ARG A 275 -33.57 20.67 35.23
C ARG A 275 -32.11 20.30 35.00
N ARG A 276 -31.66 19.16 35.50
CA ARG A 276 -30.29 18.68 35.34
C ARG A 276 -30.00 18.36 33.87
N GLU A 277 -30.88 17.63 33.19
CA GLU A 277 -30.75 17.31 31.77
C GLU A 277 -30.76 18.57 30.89
N TYR A 278 -31.58 19.56 31.24
CA TYR A 278 -31.59 20.86 30.55
C TYR A 278 -30.26 21.62 30.70
N ILE A 279 -29.67 21.60 31.89
CA ILE A 279 -28.37 22.26 32.15
C ILE A 279 -27.25 21.53 31.41
N GLU A 280 -27.21 20.19 31.48
CA GLU A 280 -26.19 19.37 30.81
C GLU A 280 -26.25 19.52 29.27
N SER A 281 -27.46 19.56 28.67
CA SER A 281 -27.63 19.79 27.23
C SER A 281 -27.19 21.18 26.78
N ARG A 282 -27.46 22.24 27.55
CA ARG A 282 -27.00 23.60 27.24
C ARG A 282 -25.49 23.77 27.41
N ILE A 283 -24.91 23.16 28.44
CA ILE A 283 -23.45 23.15 28.64
C ILE A 283 -22.78 22.43 27.47
N ARG A 284 -23.31 21.27 27.05
CA ARG A 284 -22.80 20.53 25.90
C ARG A 284 -22.83 21.36 24.62
N LEU A 285 -23.97 21.99 24.30
CA LEU A 285 -24.09 22.82 23.10
C LEU A 285 -23.11 24.01 23.11
N HIS A 286 -22.87 24.60 24.29
CA HIS A 286 -21.92 25.71 24.42
C HIS A 286 -20.47 25.24 24.22
N LEU A 287 -20.11 24.07 24.77
CA LEU A 287 -18.81 23.43 24.59
C LEU A 287 -18.56 22.99 23.14
N GLU A 288 -19.59 22.50 22.43
CA GLU A 288 -19.53 22.18 21.00
C GLU A 288 -19.27 23.44 20.18
N ARG A 289 -19.97 24.55 20.48
CA ARG A 289 -19.81 25.83 19.78
C ARG A 289 -18.47 26.51 20.05
N ALA A 290 -17.93 26.34 21.26
CA ALA A 290 -16.62 26.85 21.65
C ALA A 290 -15.44 25.95 21.16
N GLY A 291 -15.73 24.84 20.48
CA GLY A 291 -14.71 23.95 19.92
C GLY A 291 -13.90 23.14 20.95
N GLN A 292 -14.41 22.98 22.17
CA GLN A 292 -13.69 22.37 23.31
C GLN A 292 -14.00 20.88 23.54
N LEU A 293 -14.83 20.25 22.70
CA LEU A 293 -15.09 18.81 22.78
C LEU A 293 -14.21 18.04 21.80
N ALA A 294 -13.10 17.49 22.30
CA ALA A 294 -12.45 16.35 21.66
C ALA A 294 -13.11 15.08 22.21
N VAL A 295 -13.87 14.38 21.38
CA VAL A 295 -14.37 13.04 21.69
C VAL A 295 -13.18 12.08 21.62
N SER A 296 -12.77 11.54 22.77
CA SER A 296 -11.86 10.38 22.81
C SER A 296 -12.67 9.09 22.69
N ASP A 297 -12.04 8.06 22.15
CA ASP A 297 -12.58 6.76 21.71
C ASP A 297 -13.33 5.96 22.81
N ASN A 298 -13.28 6.40 24.07
CA ASN A 298 -13.87 5.70 25.22
C ASN A 298 -15.07 6.42 25.87
N GLY A 299 -15.72 7.37 25.19
CA GLY A 299 -17.02 7.91 25.60
C GLY A 299 -17.05 8.75 26.90
N ASN A 300 -15.90 9.01 27.53
CA ASN A 300 -15.79 9.91 28.69
C ASN A 300 -15.42 11.33 28.23
N PRO A 301 -16.19 12.38 28.60
CA PRO A 301 -15.88 13.76 28.24
C PRO A 301 -14.71 14.27 29.11
N VAL A 302 -13.52 14.35 28.51
CA VAL A 302 -12.41 15.08 29.12
C VAL A 302 -12.58 16.55 28.75
N VAL A 303 -12.69 17.43 29.76
CA VAL A 303 -12.66 18.88 29.56
C VAL A 303 -11.27 19.23 29.06
N ALA A 304 -11.10 19.29 27.74
CA ALA A 304 -9.90 19.82 27.14
C ALA A 304 -9.89 21.33 27.42
N GLY A 305 -8.98 21.77 28.29
CA GLY A 305 -8.72 23.19 28.50
C GLY A 305 -8.49 23.91 27.17
N ARG A 306 -8.83 25.21 27.14
CA ARG A 306 -8.67 26.10 25.97
C ARG A 306 -7.33 25.83 25.27
N ARG A 307 -7.38 25.52 23.97
CA ARG A 307 -6.17 25.42 23.14
C ARG A 307 -5.59 26.84 23.05
N ILE A 308 -4.42 27.03 23.64
CA ILE A 308 -3.66 28.28 23.57
C ILE A 308 -3.17 28.39 22.12
N ASP A 309 -3.49 29.49 21.47
CA ASP A 309 -3.06 29.73 20.09
C ASP A 309 -1.54 30.00 20.07
N ILE A 310 -0.85 29.70 18.97
CA ILE A 310 0.63 29.76 18.91
C ILE A 310 1.13 31.17 19.23
N SER A 311 0.39 32.21 18.83
CA SER A 311 0.69 33.61 19.16
C SER A 311 0.54 33.93 20.64
N GLU A 312 -0.42 33.31 21.33
CA GLU A 312 -0.63 33.48 22.78
C GLU A 312 0.44 32.73 23.58
N ALA A 313 0.87 31.55 23.11
CA ALA A 313 1.99 30.83 23.69
C ALA A 313 3.30 31.64 23.58
N GLN A 314 3.56 32.24 22.42
CA GLN A 314 4.71 33.13 22.21
C GLN A 314 4.63 34.39 23.07
N ALA A 315 3.42 34.97 23.25
CA ALA A 315 3.23 36.11 24.14
C ALA A 315 3.50 35.73 25.60
N LEU A 316 3.03 34.59 26.07
CA LEU A 316 3.31 34.10 27.43
C LEU A 316 4.79 33.78 27.64
N GLU A 317 5.48 33.25 26.62
CA GLU A 317 6.93 33.03 26.65
C GLU A 317 7.71 34.34 26.72
N SER A 318 7.26 35.38 26.00
CA SER A 318 7.84 36.72 26.09
C SER A 318 7.65 37.35 27.49
N VAL A 319 6.48 37.18 28.10
CA VAL A 319 6.21 37.70 29.45
C VAL A 319 6.97 36.91 30.51
N ALA A 320 7.05 35.58 30.37
CA ALA A 320 7.81 34.73 31.25
C ALA A 320 9.32 35.05 31.20
N SER A 321 9.87 35.28 29.99
CA SER A 321 11.26 35.68 29.84
C SER A 321 11.54 37.03 30.50
N MET A 322 10.65 38.02 30.35
CA MET A 322 10.75 39.30 31.07
C MET A 322 10.72 39.13 32.60
N LEU A 323 9.84 38.26 33.12
CA LEU A 323 9.73 38.01 34.56
C LEU A 323 10.96 37.29 35.14
N THR A 324 11.57 36.39 34.36
CA THR A 324 12.82 35.73 34.73
C THR A 324 14.03 36.66 34.68
N GLN A 325 14.00 37.66 33.78
CA GLN A 325 15.06 38.67 33.69
C GLN A 325 15.06 39.61 34.91
N THR A 326 13.87 39.94 35.45
CA THR A 326 13.72 40.80 36.64
C THR A 326 14.11 40.17 37.97
N ARG A 327 14.50 38.88 38.00
CA ARG A 327 14.88 38.17 39.24
C ARG A 327 16.40 38.00 39.40
N LYS A 328 17.21 38.65 38.55
CA LYS A 328 18.68 38.48 38.55
C LYS A 328 19.46 39.74 38.95
N ASP A 329 18.81 40.69 39.63
CA ASP A 329 19.45 41.79 40.37
C ASP A 329 18.97 41.78 41.83
#